data_AF-A0A6L6GCX7-F1
#
_entry.id   AF-A0A6L6GCX7-F1
#
_cell.length_a   1.000
_cell.length_b   1.000
_cell.length_c   1.000
_cell.angle_alpha   90.00
_cell.angle_beta   90.00
_cell.angle_gamma   90.00
#
_symmetry.space_group_name_H-M   'P 1'
#
loop_
_entity.id
_entity.type
_entity.pdbx_description
1 polymer ?
#
loop_
_entity_poly.entity_id
_entity_poly.type
_entity_poly.pdbx_seq_one_letter_code
_entity_poly.pdbx_strand_id
1 'polypeptide(L)'
;MSFNIIYLLQQQVTPIVLAEEKEDFLFKKQALTDFYPILLSAINAKPELFEKLRDQVQPDITEIFDNNLETTQQVLNYISGEASTEDVNTILNASLGPSLNLLVSEAGSSDIQVIGHLIKGQMPLVLNALPAWSDDLLRISGIRNSVEEVREELKKPEELRATRSGKKKKPFPIQYVVVFILAVLLFMVVKSFLE
;
A
#
# COMPACT_ATOMS: atom_id res chain seq x y z
N MET A 1 14.44 6.19 -16.62
CA MET A 1 14.27 4.88 -15.97
C MET A 1 12.84 4.79 -15.48
N SER A 2 12.13 3.70 -15.75
CA SER A 2 10.81 3.45 -15.16
C SER A 2 11.01 3.12 -13.68
N PHE A 3 10.38 3.88 -12.79
CA PHE A 3 10.30 3.58 -11.37
C PHE A 3 9.67 2.18 -11.18
N ASN A 4 10.27 1.33 -10.33
CA ASN A 4 9.79 -0.01 -10.01
C ASN A 4 10.06 -0.32 -8.54
N ILE A 5 9.01 -0.28 -7.72
CA ILE A 5 9.12 -0.46 -6.28
C ILE A 5 9.60 -1.87 -5.87
N ILE A 6 9.21 -2.92 -6.60
CA ILE A 6 9.65 -4.30 -6.34
C ILE A 6 11.16 -4.40 -6.52
N TYR A 7 11.68 -3.81 -7.60
CA TYR A 7 13.12 -3.80 -7.87
C TYR A 7 13.87 -3.03 -6.77
N LEU A 8 13.35 -1.90 -6.31
CA LEU A 8 13.99 -1.13 -5.23
C LEU A 8 14.04 -1.91 -3.91
N LEU A 9 12.95 -2.59 -3.53
CA LEU A 9 12.95 -3.49 -2.36
C LEU A 9 14.03 -4.58 -2.48
N GLN A 10 14.12 -5.23 -3.63
CA GLN A 10 15.15 -6.26 -3.88
C GLN A 10 16.59 -5.70 -3.85
N GLN A 11 16.81 -4.47 -4.30
CA GLN A 11 18.15 -3.88 -4.36
C GLN A 11 18.60 -3.23 -3.06
N GLN A 12 17.66 -2.70 -2.27
CA GLN A 12 18.00 -1.92 -1.08
C GLN A 12 17.65 -2.64 0.22
N VAL A 13 16.56 -3.40 0.28
CA VAL A 13 16.15 -4.09 1.51
C VAL A 13 16.85 -5.44 1.63
N THR A 14 16.87 -6.24 0.57
CA THR A 14 17.47 -7.59 0.63
C THR A 14 18.93 -7.58 1.12
N PRO A 15 19.82 -6.69 0.66
CA PRO A 15 21.19 -6.65 1.17
C PRO A 15 21.29 -6.24 2.65
N ILE A 16 20.37 -5.41 3.14
CA ILE A 16 20.32 -5.02 4.56
C ILE A 16 19.92 -6.22 5.42
N VAL A 17 18.87 -6.94 5.02
CA VAL A 17 18.33 -8.08 5.77
C VAL A 17 19.32 -9.25 5.78
N LEU A 18 20.01 -9.49 4.67
CA LEU A 18 20.93 -10.62 4.51
C LEU A 18 22.39 -10.27 4.78
N ALA A 19 22.69 -9.10 5.36
CA ALA A 19 24.06 -8.60 5.52
C ALA A 19 24.96 -9.57 6.31
N GLU A 20 24.41 -10.23 7.32
CA GLU A 20 25.12 -11.17 8.19
C GLU A 20 24.87 -12.65 7.83
N GLU A 21 24.03 -12.89 6.82
CA GLU A 21 23.59 -14.22 6.42
C GLU A 21 24.58 -14.90 5.47
N LYS A 22 25.11 -16.05 5.89
CA LYS A 22 26.14 -16.79 5.14
C LYS A 22 25.64 -18.12 4.59
N GLU A 23 24.60 -18.68 5.19
CA GLU A 23 24.00 -19.95 4.82
C GLU A 23 22.67 -19.71 4.10
N ASP A 24 22.36 -20.60 3.14
CA ASP A 24 21.12 -20.56 2.36
C ASP A 24 20.79 -19.20 1.74
N PHE A 25 21.81 -18.38 1.46
CA PHE A 25 21.65 -17.00 1.01
C PHE A 25 20.73 -16.87 -0.22
N LEU A 26 20.92 -17.74 -1.22
CA LEU A 26 20.09 -17.73 -2.43
C LEU A 26 18.62 -18.01 -2.12
N PHE A 27 18.39 -18.96 -1.21
CA PHE A 27 17.07 -19.31 -0.75
C PHE A 27 16.43 -18.16 0.05
N LYS A 28 17.15 -17.60 1.04
CA LYS A 28 16.67 -16.45 1.83
C LYS A 28 16.38 -15.22 0.95
N LYS A 29 17.19 -15.00 -0.09
CA LYS A 29 16.94 -13.97 -1.11
C LYS A 29 15.68 -14.24 -1.93
N GLN A 30 15.43 -15.50 -2.30
CA GLN A 30 14.21 -15.88 -3.01
C GLN A 30 12.99 -15.70 -2.11
N ALA A 31 13.07 -16.08 -0.84
CA ALA A 31 11.99 -15.88 0.13
C ALA A 31 11.57 -14.40 0.25
N LEU A 32 12.54 -13.49 0.33
CA LEU A 32 12.28 -12.05 0.33
C LEU A 32 11.68 -11.57 -1.01
N THR A 33 12.15 -12.13 -2.12
CA THR A 33 11.65 -11.82 -3.48
C THR A 33 10.17 -12.17 -3.61
N ASP A 34 9.76 -13.32 -3.08
CA ASP A 34 8.36 -13.76 -3.08
C ASP A 34 7.50 -12.97 -2.09
N PHE A 35 8.09 -12.51 -0.99
CA PHE A 35 7.40 -11.79 0.07
C PHE A 35 7.06 -10.34 -0.27
N TYR A 36 7.97 -9.57 -0.90
CA TYR A 36 7.72 -8.15 -1.19
C TYR A 36 6.40 -7.85 -1.92
N PRO A 37 6.01 -8.55 -3.00
CA PRO A 37 4.72 -8.29 -3.64
C PRO A 37 3.52 -8.65 -2.76
N ILE A 38 3.66 -9.61 -1.83
CA ILE A 38 2.63 -9.95 -0.83
C ILE A 38 2.44 -8.79 0.16
N LEU A 39 3.55 -8.27 0.71
CA LEU A 39 3.53 -7.11 1.61
C LEU A 39 2.86 -5.90 0.96
N LEU A 40 3.27 -5.56 -0.26
CA LEU A 40 2.69 -4.42 -0.99
C LEU A 40 1.21 -4.61 -1.31
N SER A 41 0.81 -5.84 -1.67
CA SER A 41 -0.60 -6.15 -1.91
C SER A 41 -1.43 -5.99 -0.64
N ALA A 42 -0.90 -6.42 0.51
CA ALA A 42 -1.57 -6.28 1.80
C ALA A 42 -1.73 -4.82 2.21
N ILE A 43 -0.68 -4.00 2.10
CA ILE A 43 -0.74 -2.56 2.39
C ILE A 43 -1.69 -1.85 1.42
N ASN A 44 -1.71 -2.22 0.14
CA ASN A 44 -2.68 -1.66 -0.81
C ASN A 44 -4.13 -2.01 -0.44
N ALA A 45 -4.36 -3.22 0.05
CA ALA A 45 -5.70 -3.66 0.46
C ALA A 45 -6.16 -3.00 1.76
N LYS A 46 -5.23 -2.76 2.68
CA LYS A 46 -5.44 -2.20 4.02
C LYS A 46 -4.37 -1.15 4.31
N PRO A 47 -4.52 0.10 3.84
CA PRO A 47 -3.49 1.13 4.02
C PRO A 47 -3.09 1.33 5.50
N GLU A 48 -4.03 1.14 6.43
CA GLU A 48 -3.82 1.24 7.88
C GLU A 48 -2.79 0.23 8.41
N LEU A 49 -2.57 -0.89 7.71
CA LEU A 49 -1.52 -1.86 8.03
C LEU A 49 -0.13 -1.20 8.02
N PHE A 50 0.09 -0.22 7.15
CA PHE A 50 1.37 0.48 7.08
C PHE A 50 1.72 1.19 8.38
N GLU A 51 0.78 1.97 8.93
CA GLU A 51 1.00 2.68 10.20
C GLU A 51 1.13 1.70 11.35
N LYS A 52 0.26 0.67 11.36
CA LYS A 52 0.28 -0.37 12.39
C LYS A 52 1.64 -1.08 12.48
N LEU A 53 2.20 -1.51 11.35
CA LEU A 53 3.51 -2.16 11.31
C LEU A 53 4.64 -1.18 11.64
N ARG A 54 4.58 0.06 11.14
CA ARG A 54 5.63 1.06 11.35
C ARG A 54 5.77 1.47 12.81
N ASP A 55 4.64 1.60 13.51
CA ASP A 55 4.61 2.09 14.89
C ASP A 55 5.07 0.99 15.90
N GLN A 56 5.36 -0.22 15.42
CA GLN A 56 5.90 -1.32 16.21
C GLN A 56 7.43 -1.28 16.27
N VAL A 57 7.96 -1.54 17.47
CA VAL A 57 9.40 -1.72 17.67
C VAL A 57 9.91 -2.96 16.93
N GLN A 58 9.07 -4.01 16.89
CA GLN A 58 9.36 -5.26 16.22
C GLN A 58 8.13 -5.70 15.41
N PRO A 59 8.03 -5.27 14.14
CA PRO A 59 6.92 -5.63 13.28
C PRO A 59 6.90 -7.15 13.01
N ASP A 60 5.68 -7.70 12.89
CA ASP A 60 5.45 -9.13 12.72
C ASP A 60 4.60 -9.42 11.46
N ILE A 61 4.99 -10.41 10.67
CA ILE A 61 4.30 -10.81 9.44
C ILE A 61 2.87 -11.31 9.70
N THR A 62 2.56 -11.79 10.90
CA THR A 62 1.21 -12.24 11.26
C THR A 62 0.18 -11.12 11.12
N GLU A 63 0.59 -9.87 11.31
CA GLU A 63 -0.29 -8.72 11.18
C GLU A 63 -0.80 -8.50 9.75
N ILE A 64 0.01 -8.88 8.75
CA ILE A 64 -0.34 -8.83 7.32
C ILE A 64 -1.59 -9.68 7.06
N PHE A 65 -1.72 -10.77 7.81
CA PHE A 65 -2.78 -11.77 7.69
C PHE A 65 -3.79 -11.66 8.84
N ASP A 66 -4.00 -10.47 9.41
CA ASP A 66 -4.94 -10.20 10.51
C ASP A 66 -4.73 -11.09 11.75
N ASN A 67 -3.48 -11.45 12.05
CA ASN A 67 -3.09 -12.40 13.10
C ASN A 67 -3.65 -13.81 12.90
N ASN A 68 -4.03 -14.19 11.68
CA ASN A 68 -4.41 -15.55 11.34
C ASN A 68 -3.17 -16.44 11.24
N LEU A 69 -2.82 -17.09 12.35
CA LEU A 69 -1.64 -17.95 12.46
C LEU A 69 -1.63 -19.11 11.46
N GLU A 70 -2.81 -19.65 11.10
CA GLU A 70 -2.91 -20.72 10.11
C GLU A 70 -2.50 -20.22 8.73
N THR A 71 -3.00 -19.06 8.32
CA THR A 71 -2.64 -18.45 7.02
C THR A 71 -1.18 -18.05 7.00
N THR A 72 -0.68 -17.44 8.08
CA THR A 72 0.75 -17.10 8.20
C THR A 72 1.62 -18.33 8.09
N GLN A 73 1.28 -19.43 8.77
CA GLN A 73 2.04 -20.67 8.69
C GLN A 73 1.98 -21.28 7.29
N GLN A 74 0.84 -21.21 6.60
CA GLN A 74 0.76 -21.66 5.20
C GLN A 74 1.68 -20.84 4.30
N VAL A 75 1.68 -19.51 4.43
CA VAL A 75 2.59 -18.62 3.70
C VAL A 75 4.06 -18.96 3.99
N LEU A 76 4.40 -19.14 5.27
CA LEU A 76 5.74 -19.57 5.67
C LEU A 76 6.10 -20.91 5.03
N ASN A 77 5.22 -21.91 5.06
CA ASN A 77 5.49 -23.22 4.45
C ASN A 77 5.73 -23.12 2.94
N TYR A 78 4.95 -22.30 2.21
CA TYR A 78 5.15 -22.08 0.78
C TYR A 78 6.48 -21.41 0.46
N ILE A 79 6.87 -20.43 1.28
CA ILE A 79 8.13 -19.70 1.10
C ILE A 79 9.33 -20.56 1.54
N SER A 80 9.18 -21.32 2.62
CA SER A 80 10.19 -22.19 3.21
C SER A 80 10.62 -23.32 2.29
N GLY A 81 9.69 -23.95 1.58
CA GLY A 81 10.02 -25.15 0.81
C GLY A 81 10.69 -26.21 1.69
N GLU A 82 11.99 -26.44 1.49
CA GLU A 82 12.79 -27.39 2.28
C GLU A 82 13.56 -26.75 3.46
N ALA A 83 13.58 -25.41 3.54
CA ALA A 83 14.25 -24.68 4.62
C ALA A 83 13.41 -24.62 5.90
N SER A 84 14.03 -24.17 7.00
CA SER A 84 13.33 -23.93 8.25
C SER A 84 12.31 -22.79 8.13
N THR A 85 11.09 -23.03 8.59
CA THR A 85 10.05 -21.99 8.70
C THR A 85 10.40 -20.91 9.72
N GLU A 86 11.22 -21.24 10.73
CA GLU A 86 11.70 -20.29 11.72
C GLU A 86 12.68 -19.29 11.10
N ASP A 87 13.60 -19.78 10.27
CA ASP A 87 14.57 -18.93 9.57
C ASP A 87 13.87 -18.00 8.59
N VAL A 88 12.90 -18.52 7.82
CA VAL A 88 12.08 -17.71 6.92
C VAL A 88 11.29 -16.66 7.70
N ASN A 89 10.60 -17.04 8.77
CA ASN A 89 9.86 -16.08 9.60
C ASN A 89 10.77 -14.95 10.11
N THR A 90 11.98 -15.30 10.55
CA THR A 90 12.97 -14.34 11.04
C THR A 90 13.36 -13.33 9.97
N ILE A 91 13.73 -13.78 8.76
CA ILE A 91 14.15 -12.86 7.69
C ILE A 91 12.98 -12.03 7.15
N LEU A 92 11.76 -12.59 7.10
CA LEU A 92 10.59 -11.83 6.64
C LEU A 92 10.24 -10.72 7.63
N ASN A 93 10.23 -11.01 8.94
CA ASN A 93 10.03 -10.00 9.99
C ASN A 93 11.13 -8.93 9.94
N ALA A 94 12.40 -9.34 9.80
CA ALA A 94 13.53 -8.41 9.69
C ALA A 94 13.44 -7.50 8.46
N SER A 95 12.74 -7.92 7.40
CA SER A 95 12.55 -7.13 6.18
C SER A 95 11.48 -6.05 6.30
N LEU A 96 10.55 -6.15 7.25
CA LEU A 96 9.41 -5.23 7.38
C LEU A 96 9.88 -3.80 7.63
N GLY A 97 10.70 -3.58 8.67
CA GLY A 97 11.19 -2.24 9.02
C GLY A 97 11.91 -1.53 7.84
N PRO A 98 12.94 -2.14 7.24
CA PRO A 98 13.61 -1.58 6.06
C PRO A 98 12.67 -1.36 4.86
N SER A 99 11.70 -2.26 4.63
CA SER A 99 10.71 -2.10 3.55
C SER A 99 9.82 -0.88 3.76
N LEU A 100 9.32 -0.69 4.99
CA LEU A 100 8.49 0.46 5.34
C LEU A 100 9.29 1.77 5.23
N ASN A 101 10.54 1.78 5.68
CA ASN A 101 11.43 2.94 5.54
C ASN A 101 11.70 3.29 4.07
N LEU A 102 11.89 2.29 3.21
CA LEU A 102 12.04 2.51 1.78
C LEU A 102 10.77 3.15 1.19
N LEU A 103 9.58 2.67 1.58
CA LEU A 103 8.33 3.27 1.11
C LEU A 103 8.19 4.73 1.53
N VAL A 104 8.56 5.08 2.77
CA VAL A 104 8.60 6.49 3.24
C VAL A 104 9.57 7.32 2.40
N SER A 105 10.76 6.79 2.13
CA SER A 105 11.79 7.48 1.35
C SER A 105 11.32 7.75 -0.08
N GLU A 106 10.78 6.73 -0.76
CA GLU A 106 10.31 6.86 -2.14
C GLU A 106 9.04 7.72 -2.25
N ALA A 107 8.18 7.72 -1.23
CA ALA A 107 7.01 8.60 -1.16
C ALA A 107 7.37 10.06 -0.82
N GLY A 108 8.55 10.29 -0.21
CA GLY A 108 8.92 11.58 0.36
C GLY A 108 8.04 12.00 1.55
N SER A 109 7.27 11.07 2.12
CA SER A 109 6.31 11.32 3.19
C SER A 109 5.99 10.04 3.94
N SER A 110 5.73 10.16 5.25
CA SER A 110 5.21 9.07 6.08
C SER A 110 3.69 9.02 6.13
N ASP A 111 3.00 9.90 5.39
CA ASP A 111 1.55 9.95 5.28
C ASP A 111 1.00 8.73 4.54
N ILE A 112 0.09 8.01 5.20
CA ILE A 112 -0.58 6.80 4.72
C ILE A 112 -1.26 6.97 3.34
N GLN A 113 -1.83 8.13 3.04
CA GLN A 113 -2.48 8.37 1.74
C GLN A 113 -1.44 8.52 0.63
N VAL A 114 -0.30 9.15 0.91
CA VAL A 114 0.81 9.28 -0.05
C VAL A 114 1.44 7.92 -0.33
N ILE A 115 1.69 7.13 0.72
CA ILE A 115 2.19 5.75 0.61
C ILE A 115 1.20 4.88 -0.19
N GLY A 116 -0.08 4.94 0.15
CA GLY A 116 -1.13 4.22 -0.57
C GLY A 116 -1.20 4.60 -2.05
N HIS A 117 -1.02 5.89 -2.38
CA HIS A 117 -0.97 6.34 -3.77
C HIS A 117 0.25 5.80 -4.53
N LEU A 118 1.43 5.83 -3.90
CA LEU A 118 2.66 5.26 -4.46
C LEU A 118 2.48 3.78 -4.82
N ILE A 119 1.96 2.99 -3.87
CA ILE A 119 1.75 1.55 -4.06
C ILE A 119 0.68 1.31 -5.13
N LYS A 120 -0.46 2.02 -5.06
CA LYS A 120 -1.55 1.89 -6.05
C LYS A 120 -1.06 2.12 -7.47
N GLY A 121 -0.18 3.12 -7.67
CA GLY A 121 0.43 3.42 -8.97
C GLY A 121 1.37 2.33 -9.51
N GLN A 122 1.84 1.42 -8.65
CA GLN A 122 2.76 0.34 -9.00
C GLN A 122 2.09 -1.04 -9.03
N MET A 123 0.79 -1.12 -8.74
CA MET A 123 0.07 -2.40 -8.67
C MET A 123 0.20 -3.29 -9.91
N PRO A 124 0.23 -2.82 -11.17
CA PRO A 124 0.49 -3.70 -12.30
C PRO A 124 1.77 -4.52 -12.15
N LEU A 125 2.84 -3.91 -11.63
CA LEU A 125 4.12 -4.57 -11.39
C LEU A 125 4.04 -5.51 -10.20
N VAL A 126 3.38 -5.09 -9.11
CA VAL A 126 3.16 -5.92 -7.91
C VAL A 126 2.40 -7.19 -8.27
N LEU A 127 1.29 -7.05 -9.02
CA LEU A 127 0.45 -8.17 -9.42
C LEU A 127 1.15 -9.15 -10.36
N ASN A 128 2.06 -8.65 -11.21
CA ASN A 128 2.87 -9.51 -12.07
C ASN A 128 4.01 -10.21 -11.32
N ALA A 129 4.43 -9.66 -10.18
CA ALA A 129 5.48 -10.24 -9.34
C ALA A 129 4.94 -11.19 -8.26
N LEU A 130 3.62 -11.25 -8.04
CA LEU A 130 3.03 -12.14 -7.05
C LEU A 130 3.32 -13.61 -7.37
N PRO A 131 3.73 -14.42 -6.37
CA PRO A 131 3.91 -15.85 -6.55
C PRO A 131 2.59 -16.53 -6.96
N ALA A 132 2.67 -17.50 -7.87
CA ALA A 132 1.49 -18.19 -8.39
C ALA A 132 0.65 -18.90 -7.30
N TRP A 133 1.29 -19.35 -6.21
CA TRP A 133 0.63 -20.00 -5.08
C TRP A 133 -0.12 -19.01 -4.16
N SER A 134 0.18 -17.72 -4.22
CA SER A 134 -0.30 -16.74 -3.23
C SER A 134 -1.78 -16.36 -3.39
N ASP A 135 -2.37 -16.60 -4.56
CA ASP A 135 -3.71 -16.11 -4.93
C ASP A 135 -4.81 -16.56 -3.96
N ASP A 136 -4.78 -17.82 -3.52
CA ASP A 136 -5.77 -18.36 -2.58
C ASP A 136 -5.59 -17.82 -1.16
N LEU A 137 -4.35 -17.65 -0.69
CA LEU A 137 -4.04 -17.14 0.64
C LEU A 137 -4.38 -15.66 0.79
N LEU A 138 -4.10 -14.88 -0.27
CA LEU A 138 -4.50 -13.47 -0.34
C LEU A 138 -6.03 -13.33 -0.36
N ARG A 139 -6.76 -14.29 -0.93
CA ARG A 139 -8.23 -14.30 -0.90
C ARG A 139 -8.77 -14.54 0.49
N ILE A 140 -8.24 -15.53 1.20
CA ILE A 140 -8.64 -15.87 2.57
C ILE A 140 -8.41 -14.67 3.51
N SER A 141 -7.33 -13.92 3.27
CA SER A 141 -6.95 -12.74 4.06
C SER A 141 -7.68 -11.45 3.68
N GLY A 142 -8.63 -11.51 2.74
CA GLY A 142 -9.37 -10.34 2.23
C GLY A 142 -8.55 -9.40 1.33
N ILE A 143 -7.28 -9.71 1.05
CA ILE A 143 -6.36 -8.88 0.25
C ILE A 143 -6.73 -8.94 -1.25
N ARG A 144 -7.18 -10.11 -1.73
CA ARG A 144 -7.45 -10.34 -3.16
C ARG A 144 -8.56 -9.46 -3.75
N ASN A 145 -9.60 -9.13 -2.97
CA ASN A 145 -10.72 -8.35 -3.50
C ASN A 145 -10.27 -6.94 -3.94
N SER A 146 -9.34 -6.34 -3.18
CA SER A 146 -8.71 -5.06 -3.52
C SER A 146 -7.76 -5.18 -4.72
N VAL A 147 -7.05 -6.30 -4.84
CA VAL A 147 -6.21 -6.63 -6.00
C VAL A 147 -7.03 -6.75 -7.29
N GLU A 148 -8.19 -7.41 -7.24
CA GLU A 148 -9.06 -7.59 -8.42
C GLU A 148 -9.72 -6.26 -8.83
N GLU A 149 -10.13 -5.42 -7.88
CA GLU A 149 -10.62 -4.07 -8.22
C GLU A 149 -9.57 -3.28 -9.00
N VAL A 150 -8.31 -3.31 -8.55
CA VAL A 150 -7.22 -2.66 -9.27
C VAL A 150 -7.00 -3.30 -10.64
N ARG A 151 -7.02 -4.63 -10.75
CA ARG A 151 -6.89 -5.36 -12.03
C ARG A 151 -8.00 -4.97 -13.02
N GLU A 152 -9.23 -4.84 -12.55
CA GLU A 152 -10.36 -4.40 -13.38
C GLU A 152 -10.30 -2.91 -13.73
N GLU A 153 -9.84 -2.04 -12.82
CA GLU A 153 -9.53 -0.63 -13.14
C GLU A 153 -8.45 -0.53 -14.23
N LEU A 154 -7.46 -1.42 -14.22
CA LEU A 154 -6.40 -1.53 -15.22
C LEU A 154 -6.83 -2.16 -16.55
N LYS A 155 -8.02 -2.77 -16.64
CA LYS A 155 -8.60 -3.23 -17.91
C LYS A 155 -9.45 -2.16 -18.60
N LYS A 156 -9.89 -1.13 -17.86
CA LYS A 156 -10.70 -0.05 -18.44
C LYS A 156 -9.85 0.84 -19.37
N PRO A 157 -10.41 1.27 -20.53
CA PRO A 157 -9.79 2.25 -21.41
C PRO A 157 -9.34 3.51 -20.65
N GLU A 158 -8.21 4.08 -21.03
CA GLU A 158 -7.56 5.20 -20.34
C GLU A 158 -8.46 6.46 -20.24
N GLU A 159 -9.34 6.66 -21.21
CA GLU A 159 -10.38 7.70 -21.21
C GLU A 159 -11.37 7.59 -20.04
N LEU A 160 -11.59 6.39 -19.50
CA LEU A 160 -12.46 6.16 -18.33
C LEU A 160 -11.72 6.28 -17.00
N ARG A 161 -10.38 6.12 -16.97
CA ARG A 161 -9.57 6.21 -15.73
C ARG A 161 -9.47 7.65 -15.20
N ALA A 162 -9.49 8.64 -16.10
CA ALA A 162 -9.48 10.05 -15.75
C ALA A 162 -10.73 10.53 -14.99
N THR A 163 -11.78 9.69 -14.84
CA THR A 163 -13.05 10.12 -14.23
C THR A 163 -13.23 9.75 -12.76
N ARG A 164 -12.26 9.08 -12.11
CA ARG A 164 -12.36 8.72 -10.66
C ARG A 164 -11.52 9.57 -9.70
N SER A 165 -10.76 10.56 -10.16
CA SER A 165 -10.36 11.70 -9.30
C SER A 165 -11.41 12.79 -9.38
N GLY A 166 -12.53 12.51 -8.73
CA GLY A 166 -13.70 13.36 -8.81
C GLY A 166 -14.77 12.78 -7.93
N LYS A 167 -14.65 13.02 -6.62
CA LYS A 167 -15.86 13.15 -5.80
C LYS A 167 -16.79 14.04 -6.61
N LYS A 168 -17.88 13.49 -7.15
CA LYS A 168 -19.01 14.28 -7.64
C LYS A 168 -19.59 15.00 -6.43
N LYS A 169 -18.90 16.05 -5.97
CA LYS A 169 -19.55 17.12 -5.22
C LYS A 169 -20.53 17.70 -6.23
N LYS A 170 -21.83 17.55 -5.94
CA LYS A 170 -22.87 18.33 -6.62
C LYS A 170 -22.34 19.76 -6.77
N PRO A 171 -22.39 20.37 -7.96
CA PRO A 171 -21.96 21.75 -8.10
C PRO A 171 -22.88 22.57 -7.20
N PHE A 172 -22.33 23.05 -6.08
CA PHE A 172 -22.99 24.05 -5.27
C PHE A 172 -23.15 25.27 -6.19
N PRO A 173 -24.34 25.81 -6.42
CA PRO A 173 -24.54 26.89 -7.36
C PRO A 173 -23.87 28.18 -6.83
N ILE A 174 -22.62 28.42 -7.25
CA ILE A 174 -21.80 29.59 -6.89
C ILE A 174 -22.48 30.91 -7.31
N GLN A 175 -23.46 30.85 -8.21
CA GLN A 175 -24.31 31.99 -8.60
C GLN A 175 -25.06 32.66 -7.44
N TYR A 176 -25.35 31.95 -6.33
CA TYR A 176 -26.03 32.55 -5.18
C TYR A 176 -25.09 33.25 -4.19
N VAL A 177 -23.77 32.99 -4.24
CA VAL A 177 -22.81 33.62 -3.32
C VAL A 177 -22.64 35.10 -3.66
N VAL A 178 -22.57 35.43 -4.95
CA VAL A 178 -22.46 36.84 -5.40
C VAL A 178 -23.73 37.63 -5.06
N VAL A 179 -24.91 37.03 -5.25
CA VAL A 179 -26.20 37.67 -4.90
C VAL A 179 -26.34 37.84 -3.38
N PHE A 180 -25.90 36.87 -2.58
CA PHE A 180 -25.94 36.96 -1.12
C PHE A 180 -25.00 38.06 -0.58
N ILE A 181 -23.78 38.17 -1.11
CA ILE A 181 -22.84 39.23 -0.74
C ILE A 181 -23.40 40.61 -1.11
N LEU A 182 -24.02 40.74 -2.30
CA LEU A 182 -24.61 42.00 -2.72
C LEU A 182 -25.81 42.41 -1.84
N ALA A 183 -26.64 41.45 -1.42
CA ALA A 183 -27.76 41.70 -0.53
C ALA A 183 -27.33 42.13 0.89
N VAL A 184 -26.27 41.51 1.43
CA VAL A 184 -25.71 41.88 2.74
C VAL A 184 -25.09 43.28 2.71
N LEU A 185 -24.39 43.64 1.62
CA LEU A 185 -23.86 45.00 1.46
C LEU A 185 -24.96 46.06 1.36
N LEU A 186 -26.03 45.78 0.60
CA LEU A 186 -27.19 46.67 0.49
C LEU A 186 -27.90 46.86 1.83
N PHE A 187 -28.10 45.78 2.59
CA PHE A 187 -28.71 45.85 3.91
C PHE A 187 -27.85 46.67 4.89
N MET A 188 -26.53 46.51 4.85
CA MET A 188 -25.61 47.25 5.72
C MET A 188 -25.60 48.75 5.40
N VAL A 189 -25.66 49.13 4.11
CA VAL A 189 -25.76 50.54 3.69
C VAL A 189 -27.09 51.15 4.12
N VAL A 190 -28.22 50.46 3.92
CA VAL A 190 -29.54 50.97 4.33
C VAL A 190 -29.63 51.12 5.85
N LYS A 191 -29.08 50.17 6.62
CA LYS A 191 -29.02 50.28 8.07
C LYS A 191 -28.19 51.50 8.53
N SER A 192 -27.07 51.79 7.85
CA SER A 192 -26.22 52.93 8.16
C SER A 192 -26.85 54.30 7.85
N PHE A 193 -27.90 54.36 7.04
CA PHE A 193 -28.65 55.58 6.74
C PHE A 193 -29.90 55.78 7.63
N LEU A 194 -30.24 54.78 8.46
CA LEU A 194 -31.41 54.82 9.37
C LEU A 194 -31.03 55.04 10.86
N GLU A 195 -29.75 55.13 11.19
CA GLU A 195 -29.22 55.66 12.47
C GLU A 195 -28.76 57.12 12.29
#